data_AF-A0A6P8W8N9-F1
#
_entry.id   AF-A0A6P8W8N9-F1
#
_cell.length_a   1.000
_cell.length_b   1.000
_cell.length_c   1.000
_cell.angle_alpha   90.00
_cell.angle_beta   90.00
_cell.angle_gamma   90.00
#
_symmetry.space_group_name_H-M   'P 1'
#
loop_
_entity.id
_entity.type
_entity.pdbx_description
1 polymer ?
#
loop_
_entity_poly.entity_id
_entity_poly.type
_entity_poly.pdbx_seq_one_letter_code
_entity_poly.pdbx_strand_id
1 'polypeptide(L)'
;MSLDDLFYKMKQRHPGITEHIWQTLVNAKCTSPATSITLSQIRAGYYDITEERFPRMGDPRTEMLFLLSIPFIASFSNRVGTIRFYIIEDPELSY
;
A
#
# COMPACT_ATOMS: atom_id res chain seq x y z
N MET A 1 -2.18 -4.13 22.14
CA MET A 1 -1.25 -4.33 21.01
C MET A 1 -1.24 -3.03 20.23
N SER A 2 -0.07 -2.40 20.04
CA SER A 2 0.02 -1.17 19.23
C SER A 2 -0.05 -1.51 17.73
N LEU A 3 -0.35 -0.50 16.90
CA LEU A 3 -0.27 -0.65 15.44
C LEU A 3 1.15 -0.98 14.99
N ASP A 4 2.17 -0.41 15.64
CA ASP A 4 3.57 -0.68 15.30
C ASP A 4 3.93 -2.15 15.50
N ASP A 5 3.53 -2.76 16.63
CA ASP A 5 3.76 -4.18 16.89
C ASP A 5 2.97 -5.08 15.91
N LEU A 6 1.74 -4.68 15.56
CA LEU A 6 0.95 -5.38 14.54
C LEU A 6 1.64 -5.35 13.18
N PHE A 7 2.09 -4.17 12.73
CA PHE A 7 2.73 -3.99 11.43
C PHE A 7 4.10 -4.68 11.37
N TYR A 8 4.86 -4.62 12.46
CA TYR A 8 6.11 -5.38 12.61
C TYR A 8 5.87 -6.89 12.43
N LYS A 9 4.90 -7.46 13.16
CA LYS A 9 4.54 -8.88 13.04
C LYS A 9 4.01 -9.23 11.65
N MET A 10 3.31 -8.32 11.00
CA MET A 10 2.82 -8.51 9.63
C MET A 10 3.97 -8.65 8.63
N LYS A 11 4.96 -7.75 8.70
CA LYS A 11 6.17 -7.81 7.86
C LYS A 11 6.99 -9.07 8.10
N GLN A 12 7.02 -9.58 9.33
CA GLN A 12 7.68 -10.85 9.66
C GLN A 12 6.94 -12.07 9.08
N ARG A 13 5.59 -12.07 9.10
CA ARG A 13 4.77 -13.17 8.57
C ARG A 13 4.69 -13.19 7.05
N HIS A 14 4.80 -12.03 6.42
CA HIS A 14 4.77 -11.86 4.98
C HIS A 14 6.05 -11.12 4.53
N PRO A 15 7.20 -11.81 4.50
CA PRO A 15 8.43 -11.23 3.97
C PRO A 15 8.19 -10.78 2.52
N GLY A 16 8.58 -9.55 2.18
CA GLY A 16 8.35 -9.00 0.84
C GLY A 16 7.03 -8.23 0.67
N ILE A 17 6.14 -8.19 1.67
CA ILE A 17 4.84 -7.51 1.54
C ILE A 17 4.99 -6.04 1.13
N THR A 18 6.01 -5.35 1.66
CA THR A 18 6.28 -3.94 1.38
C THR A 18 6.70 -3.75 -0.08
N GLU A 19 7.62 -4.59 -0.54
CA GLU A 19 8.18 -4.61 -1.88
C GLU A 19 7.09 -4.94 -2.93
N HIS A 20 6.22 -5.92 -2.64
CA HIS A 20 5.10 -6.26 -3.52
C HIS A 20 4.07 -5.14 -3.61
N ILE A 21 3.77 -4.44 -2.51
CA ILE A 21 2.93 -3.24 -2.52
C ILE A 21 3.58 -2.14 -3.36
N TRP A 22 4.88 -1.93 -3.20
CA TRP A 22 5.64 -0.97 -3.99
C TRP A 22 5.54 -1.27 -5.48
N GLN A 23 5.84 -2.51 -5.85
CA GLN A 23 5.77 -2.99 -7.22
C GLN A 23 4.35 -2.84 -7.80
N THR A 24 3.31 -3.09 -6.99
CA THR A 24 1.91 -2.86 -7.38
C THR A 24 1.68 -1.40 -7.77
N LEU A 25 2.14 -0.46 -6.95
CA LEU A 25 1.96 0.98 -7.18
C LEU A 25 2.78 1.47 -8.38
N VAL A 26 4.01 0.97 -8.53
CA VAL A 26 4.88 1.26 -9.69
C VAL A 26 4.28 0.72 -10.99
N ASN A 27 3.82 -0.54 -11.01
CA ASN A 27 3.19 -1.15 -12.18
C ASN A 27 1.93 -0.39 -12.61
N ALA A 28 1.17 0.13 -11.64
CA ALA A 28 -0.01 0.96 -11.89
C ALA A 28 0.32 2.42 -12.30
N LYS A 29 1.62 2.80 -12.38
CA LYS A 29 2.09 4.17 -12.65
C LYS A 29 1.47 5.19 -11.68
N CYS A 30 1.36 4.77 -10.43
CA CYS A 30 0.61 5.46 -9.40
C CYS A 30 1.42 6.59 -8.73
N THR A 31 2.03 7.49 -9.52
CA THR A 31 3.01 8.50 -9.06
C THR A 31 2.42 9.89 -8.76
N SER A 32 1.10 10.06 -8.87
CA SER A 32 0.45 11.35 -8.63
C SER A 32 -0.98 11.18 -8.12
N PRO A 33 -1.61 12.23 -7.55
CA PRO A 33 -3.02 12.20 -7.21
C PRO A 33 -3.94 11.83 -8.39
N ALA A 34 -3.57 12.22 -9.62
CA ALA A 34 -4.33 11.94 -10.84
C ALA A 34 -4.29 10.46 -11.25
N THR A 35 -3.19 9.77 -10.96
CA THR A 35 -3.00 8.33 -11.25
C THR A 35 -3.18 7.44 -10.01
N SER A 36 -3.72 8.00 -8.93
CA SER A 36 -3.93 7.30 -7.66
C SER A 36 -4.88 6.11 -7.77
N ILE A 37 -4.72 5.12 -6.89
CA ILE A 37 -5.55 3.91 -6.85
C ILE A 37 -6.17 3.65 -5.48
N THR A 38 -7.17 2.79 -5.43
CA THR A 38 -7.90 2.43 -4.19
C THR A 38 -7.28 1.21 -3.51
N LEU A 39 -7.61 0.98 -2.23
CA LEU A 39 -7.19 -0.23 -1.51
C LEU A 39 -7.60 -1.52 -2.24
N SER A 40 -8.80 -1.57 -2.84
CA SER A 40 -9.24 -2.76 -3.59
C SER A 40 -8.36 -3.03 -4.81
N GLN A 41 -7.93 -1.98 -5.52
CA GLN A 41 -7.00 -2.10 -6.65
C GLN A 41 -5.60 -2.53 -6.19
N ILE A 42 -5.11 -2.03 -5.05
CA ILE A 42 -3.84 -2.49 -4.45
C ILE A 42 -3.93 -3.99 -4.12
N ARG A 43 -5.02 -4.43 -3.49
CA ARG A 43 -5.21 -5.86 -3.17
C ARG A 43 -5.25 -6.74 -4.43
N ALA A 44 -5.86 -6.25 -5.51
CA ALA A 44 -5.88 -6.95 -6.79
C ALA A 44 -4.49 -7.04 -7.42
N GLY A 45 -3.77 -5.91 -7.52
CA GLY A 45 -2.41 -5.91 -8.08
C GLY A 45 -1.42 -6.72 -7.23
N TYR A 46 -1.59 -6.75 -5.90
CA TYR A 46 -0.82 -7.63 -5.02
C TYR A 46 -1.05 -9.11 -5.37
N TYR A 47 -2.30 -9.50 -5.61
CA TYR A 47 -2.62 -10.87 -6.04
C TYR A 47 -2.02 -11.19 -7.40
N ASP A 48 -2.07 -10.26 -8.35
CA ASP A 48 -1.49 -10.46 -9.69
C ASP A 48 0.04 -10.67 -9.65
N ILE A 49 0.72 -10.10 -8.65
CA ILE A 49 2.19 -10.23 -8.49
C ILE A 49 2.57 -11.48 -7.70
N THR A 50 1.79 -11.83 -6.67
CA THR A 50 2.18 -12.83 -5.66
C THR A 50 1.41 -14.15 -5.77
N GLU A 51 0.32 -14.18 -6.53
CA GLU A 51 -0.70 -15.23 -6.52
C GLU A 51 -1.33 -15.47 -5.14
N GLU A 52 -1.11 -14.57 -4.18
CA GLU A 52 -1.60 -14.64 -2.81
C GLU A 52 -2.59 -13.52 -2.49
N ARG A 53 -3.56 -13.82 -1.62
CA ARG A 53 -4.49 -12.79 -1.14
C ARG A 53 -3.75 -11.79 -0.26
N PHE A 54 -4.05 -10.51 -0.43
CA PHE A 54 -3.55 -9.46 0.45
C PHE A 54 -3.85 -9.78 1.94
N PRO A 55 -2.85 -9.70 2.84
CA PRO A 55 -3.03 -10.05 4.24
C PRO A 55 -4.10 -9.22 4.95
N ARG A 56 -5.06 -9.90 5.59
CA ARG A 56 -6.11 -9.23 6.38
C ARG A 56 -5.55 -8.78 7.72
N MET A 57 -5.74 -7.49 8.04
CA MET A 57 -5.25 -6.88 9.29
C MET A 57 -6.38 -6.55 10.28
N GLY A 58 -7.48 -7.28 10.21
CA GLY A 58 -8.68 -7.06 11.01
C GLY A 58 -9.75 -6.27 10.26
N ASP A 59 -9.42 -5.06 9.81
CA ASP A 59 -10.33 -4.20 9.07
C ASP A 59 -9.62 -3.34 7.99
N PRO A 60 -10.36 -2.81 7.00
CA PRO A 60 -9.77 -2.02 5.92
C PRO A 60 -9.04 -0.75 6.39
N ARG A 61 -9.41 -0.13 7.52
CA ARG A 61 -8.72 1.07 8.03
C ARG A 61 -7.33 0.71 8.53
N THR A 62 -7.20 -0.41 9.22
CA THR A 62 -5.90 -0.91 9.66
C THR A 62 -4.99 -1.22 8.46
N GLU A 63 -5.54 -1.79 7.38
CA GLU A 63 -4.80 -2.00 6.13
C GLU A 63 -4.37 -0.68 5.46
N MET A 64 -5.26 0.33 5.43
CA MET A 64 -4.90 1.67 4.93
C MET A 64 -3.79 2.32 5.76
N LEU A 65 -3.83 2.18 7.08
CA LEU A 65 -2.77 2.66 7.97
C LEU A 65 -1.47 1.90 7.75
N PHE A 66 -1.53 0.59 7.45
CA PHE A 66 -0.35 -0.18 7.08
C PHE A 66 0.28 0.35 5.79
N LEU A 67 -0.51 0.68 4.76
CA LEU A 67 0.00 1.31 3.54
C LEU A 67 0.73 2.63 3.86
N LEU A 68 0.16 3.47 4.74
CA LEU A 68 0.79 4.72 5.17
C LEU A 68 2.00 4.54 6.09
N SER A 69 2.24 3.33 6.59
CA SER A 69 3.48 2.99 7.33
C SER A 69 4.66 2.67 6.40
N ILE A 70 4.42 2.56 5.10
CA ILE A 70 5.44 2.33 4.08
C ILE A 70 5.97 3.70 3.61
N PRO A 71 7.29 3.91 3.60
CA PRO A 71 7.88 5.19 3.16
C PRO A 71 7.37 5.63 1.79
N PHE A 72 7.17 6.93 1.60
CA PHE A 72 6.72 7.59 0.36
C PHE A 72 5.40 7.08 -0.27
N ILE A 73 4.56 6.36 0.49
CA ILE A 73 3.14 6.21 0.13
C ILE A 73 2.35 7.38 0.71
N ALA A 74 1.65 8.09 -0.15
CA ALA A 74 0.73 9.16 0.21
C ALA A 74 -0.72 8.74 -0.03
N SER A 75 -1.65 9.42 0.65
CA SER A 75 -3.08 9.25 0.39
C SER A 75 -3.84 10.57 0.40
N PHE A 76 -4.98 10.58 -0.27
CA PHE A 76 -5.97 11.66 -0.16
C PHE A 76 -7.38 11.09 -0.25
N SER A 77 -8.35 11.84 0.27
CA SER A 77 -9.76 11.55 0.07
C SER A 77 -10.31 12.38 -1.07
N ASN A 78 -10.98 11.76 -2.03
CA ASN A 78 -11.65 12.49 -3.10
C ASN A 78 -12.98 13.12 -2.62
N ARG A 79 -13.67 13.86 -3.49
CA ARG A 79 -14.93 14.55 -3.17
C ARG A 79 -16.05 13.64 -2.66
N VAL A 80 -16.03 12.35 -3.00
CA VAL A 80 -17.02 11.36 -2.57
C VAL A 80 -16.56 10.53 -1.36
N GLY A 81 -15.43 10.89 -0.74
CA GLY A 81 -14.94 10.25 0.48
C GLY A 81 -14.13 8.97 0.25
N THR A 82 -13.77 8.64 -1.00
CA THR A 82 -12.93 7.48 -1.29
C THR A 82 -11.48 7.83 -1.05
N ILE A 83 -10.81 7.05 -0.19
CA ILE A 83 -9.37 7.16 0.06
C ILE A 83 -8.62 6.54 -1.12
N ARG A 84 -7.69 7.31 -1.68
CA ARG A 84 -6.82 6.92 -2.80
C ARG A 84 -5.36 7.05 -2.38
N PHE A 85 -4.53 6.19 -2.93
CA PHE A 85 -3.10 6.07 -2.63
C PHE A 85 -2.27 6.35 -3.87
N TYR A 86 -1.07 6.89 -3.67
CA TYR A 86 -0.07 7.09 -4.71
C TYR A 86 1.33 7.13 -4.08
N ILE A 87 2.36 6.82 -4.87
CA ILE A 87 3.75 6.95 -4.45
C ILE A 87 4.24 8.37 -4.76
N ILE A 88 5.04 8.92 -3.85
CA ILE A 88 5.84 10.11 -4.08
C ILE A 88 7.22 9.62 -4.50
N GLU A 89 7.77 10.17 -5.58
CA GLU A 89 9.15 9.86 -5.97
C GLU A 89 10.09 10.23 -4.82
N ASP A 90 10.93 9.27 -4.44
CA ASP A 90 12.03 9.55 -3.52
C ASP A 90 13.18 10.17 -4.34
N PRO A 91 13.53 11.45 -4.11
CA PRO A 91 14.64 12.08 -4.82
C PRO A 91 16.00 11.42 -4.53
N GLU A 92 16.13 10.57 -3.52
CA GLU A 92 17.38 9.85 -3.18
C GLU A 92 17.40 8.36 -3.59
N LEU A 93 16.26 7.79 -4.03
CA LEU A 93 16.14 6.40 -4.47
C LEU A 93 15.56 6.31 -5.89
N SER A 94 16.29 6.86 -6.86
CA SER A 94 16.13 6.51 -8.27
C SER A 94 16.82 5.16 -8.53
N TYR A 95 16.03 4.09 -8.61
CA TYR A 95 16.47 2.76 -9.06
C TYR A 95 16.77 2.75 -10.57
#